data_AF-A0A8I1GDP2-F1
#
_entry.id   AF-A0A8I1GDP2-F1
#
_cell.length_a   1.000
_cell.length_b   1.000
_cell.length_c   1.000
_cell.angle_alpha   90.00
_cell.angle_beta   90.00
_cell.angle_gamma   90.00
#
_symmetry.space_group_name_H-M   'P 1'
#
loop_
_entity.id
_entity.type
_entity.pdbx_description
1 polymer ?
#
loop_
_entity_poly.entity_id
_entity_poly.type
_entity_poly.pdbx_seq_one_letter_code
_entity_poly.pdbx_strand_id
1 'polypeptide(L)'
;MNIAKRIVILAGAVGLFFYTAEQEELITLIANFDLSWYKLGVPIAWGLVLGGLGALLRLRSLISWMGPVTLVASAITTMGLIGAIAVFAKHQLIVLSLPPLQLASVGIGLYLFGVGLTKLMGDIEARKSEKGKE
;
A
#
# COMPACT_ATOMS: atom_id res chain seq x y z
N MET A 1 15.91 19.09 3.83
CA MET A 1 14.73 18.45 4.49
C MET A 1 14.65 16.98 4.08
N ASN A 2 14.67 16.05 5.04
CA ASN A 2 14.64 14.60 4.79
C ASN A 2 13.33 14.17 4.10
N ILE A 3 13.38 13.16 3.23
CA ILE A 3 12.26 12.55 2.50
C ILE A 3 11.16 12.12 3.48
N ALA A 4 11.51 11.51 4.62
CA ALA A 4 10.54 11.12 5.64
C ALA A 4 9.70 12.31 6.15
N LYS A 5 10.34 13.46 6.41
CA LYS A 5 9.63 14.68 6.83
C LYS A 5 8.70 15.20 5.72
N ARG A 6 9.08 15.10 4.45
CA ARG A 6 8.22 15.47 3.31
C ARG A 6 6.98 14.57 3.23
N ILE A 7 7.15 13.26 3.41
CA ILE A 7 6.05 12.29 3.41
C ILE A 7 5.07 12.61 4.54
N VAL A 8 5.55 12.88 5.75
CA VAL A 8 4.70 13.23 6.89
C VAL A 8 3.92 14.53 6.65
N ILE A 9 4.56 15.57 6.09
CA ILE A 9 3.88 16.82 5.75
C ILE A 9 2.78 16.58 4.72
N LEU A 10 3.06 15.81 3.66
CA LEU A 10 2.07 15.46 2.65
C LEU A 10 0.92 14.63 3.24
N ALA A 11 1.22 13.69 4.14
CA ALA A 11 0.20 12.89 4.80
C ALA A 11 -0.67 13.71 5.76
N GLY A 12 -0.09 14.70 6.45
CA GLY A 12 -0.86 15.67 7.21
C GLY A 12 -1.80 16.50 6.32
N ALA A 13 -1.34 16.94 5.15
CA ALA A 13 -2.19 17.64 4.18
C ALA A 13 -3.33 16.75 3.67
N VAL A 14 -3.04 15.49 3.31
CA VAL A 14 -4.07 14.51 2.91
C VAL A 14 -5.07 14.27 4.04
N GLY A 15 -4.61 14.17 5.29
CA GLY A 15 -5.46 14.09 6.47
C GLY A 15 -6.42 15.26 6.58
N LEU A 16 -5.93 16.49 6.36
CA LEU A 16 -6.76 17.70 6.36
C LEU A 16 -7.78 17.71 5.22
N PHE A 17 -7.44 17.26 4.02
CA PHE A 17 -8.40 17.13 2.92
C PHE A 17 -9.54 16.17 3.24
N PHE A 18 -9.22 15.01 3.83
CA PHE A 18 -10.23 14.05 4.28
C PHE A 18 -11.03 14.55 5.49
N TYR A 19 -10.41 15.37 6.36
CA TYR A 19 -11.11 16.03 7.45
C TYR A 19 -12.10 17.07 6.93
N THR A 20 -11.79 17.80 5.86
CA THR A 20 -12.73 18.78 5.30
C THR A 20 -13.89 18.13 4.56
N ALA A 21 -13.71 16.90 4.04
CA ALA A 21 -14.73 16.18 3.29
C ALA A 21 -16.06 16.04 4.05
N GLU A 22 -17.16 16.26 3.34
CA GLU A 22 -18.50 16.09 3.87
C GLU A 22 -18.91 14.63 3.89
N GLN A 23 -19.88 14.29 4.73
CA GLN A 23 -20.35 12.91 4.88
C GLN A 23 -20.95 12.38 3.57
N GLU A 24 -21.71 13.20 2.84
CA GLU A 24 -22.34 12.84 1.57
C GLU A 24 -21.30 12.53 0.48
N GLU A 25 -20.21 13.29 0.43
CA GLU A 25 -19.10 13.05 -0.50
C GLU A 25 -18.43 11.70 -0.22
N LEU A 26 -18.19 11.37 1.05
CA LEU A 26 -17.59 10.10 1.46
C LEU A 26 -18.50 8.92 1.14
N ILE A 27 -19.81 9.04 1.39
CA ILE A 27 -20.80 8.02 1.04
C ILE A 27 -20.84 7.81 -0.48
N THR A 28 -20.83 8.90 -1.25
CA THR A 28 -20.81 8.86 -2.71
C THR A 28 -19.55 8.16 -3.21
N LEU A 29 -18.40 8.43 -2.61
CA LEU A 29 -17.15 7.74 -2.95
C LEU A 29 -17.23 6.24 -2.66
N ILE A 30 -17.80 5.87 -1.51
CA ILE A 30 -18.00 4.46 -1.14
C ILE A 30 -18.91 3.77 -2.15
N ALA A 31 -20.03 4.38 -2.53
CA ALA A 31 -20.97 3.82 -3.49
C ALA A 31 -20.35 3.70 -4.90
N ASN A 32 -19.69 4.75 -5.38
CA ASN A 32 -19.11 4.79 -6.74
C ASN A 32 -18.00 3.76 -6.94
N PHE A 33 -17.16 3.55 -5.93
CA PHE A 33 -16.09 2.57 -5.97
C PHE A 33 -16.49 1.21 -5.36
N ASP A 34 -17.76 1.07 -4.97
CA ASP A 34 -18.34 -0.09 -4.30
C ASP A 34 -17.42 -0.58 -3.17
N LEU A 35 -16.95 0.34 -2.32
CA LEU A 35 -15.96 0.07 -1.29
C LEU A 35 -16.59 -0.74 -0.15
N SER A 36 -15.87 -1.75 0.29
CA SER A 36 -16.27 -2.59 1.41
C SER A 36 -15.06 -3.08 2.19
N TRP A 37 -15.30 -3.53 3.42
CA TRP A 37 -14.26 -4.14 4.26
C TRP A 37 -13.57 -5.33 3.59
N TYR A 38 -14.31 -6.10 2.80
CA TYR A 38 -13.74 -7.19 2.00
C TYR A 38 -12.78 -6.66 0.94
N LYS A 39 -13.16 -5.60 0.22
CA LYS A 39 -12.33 -5.01 -0.83
C LYS A 39 -11.07 -4.34 -0.33
N LEU A 40 -11.00 -3.96 0.95
CA LEU A 40 -9.73 -3.55 1.58
C LEU A 40 -8.67 -4.66 1.54
N GLY A 41 -9.06 -5.94 1.54
CA GLY A 41 -8.10 -7.05 1.46
C GLY A 41 -7.56 -7.30 0.04
N VAL A 42 -8.27 -6.83 -0.98
CA VAL A 42 -7.98 -7.15 -2.39
C VAL A 42 -6.62 -6.60 -2.85
N PRO A 43 -6.27 -5.31 -2.62
CA PRO A 43 -4.95 -4.79 -2.99
C PRO A 43 -3.80 -5.51 -2.27
N ILE A 44 -4.00 -5.90 -1.01
CA ILE A 44 -3.04 -6.62 -0.19
C ILE A 44 -2.77 -8.00 -0.79
N ALA A 45 -3.83 -8.75 -1.12
CA ALA A 45 -3.73 -10.06 -1.73
C ALA A 45 -3.06 -10.00 -3.11
N TRP A 46 -3.45 -9.04 -3.96
CA TRP A 46 -2.82 -8.84 -5.26
C TRP A 46 -1.34 -8.47 -5.14
N GLY A 47 -0.99 -7.64 -4.15
CA GLY A 47 0.40 -7.33 -3.85
C GLY A 47 1.24 -8.60 -3.67
N LEU A 48 0.78 -9.49 -2.80
CA LEU A 48 1.45 -10.76 -2.53
C LEU A 48 1.54 -11.67 -3.77
N VAL A 49 0.41 -11.84 -4.48
CA VAL A 49 0.32 -12.70 -5.67
C VAL A 49 1.25 -12.20 -6.77
N LEU A 50 1.19 -10.90 -7.08
CA LEU A 50 2.04 -10.30 -8.12
C LEU A 50 3.52 -10.32 -7.73
N GLY A 51 3.83 -10.14 -6.44
CA GLY A 51 5.20 -10.23 -5.94
C GLY A 51 5.78 -11.63 -6.15
N GLY A 52 5.01 -12.65 -5.78
CA GLY A 52 5.37 -14.05 -6.01
C GLY A 52 5.51 -14.40 -7.49
N LEU A 53 4.55 -14.00 -8.32
CA LEU A 53 4.61 -14.20 -9.78
C LEU A 53 5.83 -13.51 -10.40
N GLY A 54 6.12 -12.27 -9.99
CA GLY A 54 7.29 -11.52 -10.46
C GLY A 54 8.60 -12.22 -10.15
N ALA A 55 8.67 -12.88 -8.99
CA ALA A 55 9.84 -13.67 -8.59
C ALA A 55 9.98 -14.96 -9.40
N LEU A 56 8.88 -15.66 -9.67
CA LEU A 56 8.87 -16.87 -10.50
C LEU A 56 9.34 -16.57 -11.93
N LEU A 57 8.95 -15.41 -12.48
CA LEU A 57 9.39 -14.93 -13.78
C LEU A 57 10.82 -14.35 -13.80
N ARG A 58 11.50 -14.32 -12.64
CA ARG A 58 12.88 -13.81 -12.46
C ARG A 58 13.08 -12.39 -13.01
N LEU A 59 12.13 -11.50 -12.76
CA LEU A 59 12.17 -10.10 -13.20
C LEU A 59 13.21 -9.29 -12.38
N ARG A 60 14.50 -9.50 -12.65
CA ARG A 60 15.61 -8.79 -11.99
C ARG A 60 15.56 -7.27 -12.15
N SER A 61 15.07 -6.77 -13.28
CA SER A 61 14.89 -5.32 -13.50
C SER A 61 13.93 -4.68 -12.50
N LEU A 62 13.04 -5.46 -11.89
CA LEU A 62 12.05 -4.99 -10.94
C LEU A 62 12.65 -4.82 -9.53
N ILE A 63 13.78 -5.49 -9.24
CA ILE A 63 14.52 -5.34 -7.98
C ILE A 63 15.14 -3.94 -7.89
N SER A 64 15.68 -3.39 -8.97
CA SER A 64 16.30 -2.06 -8.94
C SER A 64 15.28 -0.95 -8.65
N TRP A 65 13.99 -1.20 -8.91
CA TRP A 65 12.88 -0.30 -8.61
C TRP A 65 12.33 -0.45 -7.19
N MET A 66 12.82 -1.41 -6.39
CA MET A 66 12.32 -1.66 -5.04
C MET A 66 12.51 -0.49 -4.07
N GLY A 67 13.63 0.23 -4.19
CA GLY A 67 13.90 1.42 -3.37
C GLY A 67 12.80 2.48 -3.53
N PRO A 68 12.54 2.97 -4.76
CA PRO A 68 11.43 3.89 -5.02
C PRO A 68 10.06 3.32 -4.62
N VAL A 69 9.80 2.04 -4.92
CA VAL A 69 8.50 1.41 -4.64
C VAL A 69 8.20 1.36 -3.14
N THR A 70 9.17 1.03 -2.30
CA THR A 70 8.99 1.01 -0.83
C THR A 70 8.77 2.41 -0.24
N LEU A 71 9.41 3.44 -0.81
CA LEU A 71 9.15 4.84 -0.44
C LEU A 71 7.73 5.26 -0.83
N VAL A 72 7.27 4.91 -2.03
CA VAL A 72 5.90 5.20 -2.47
C VAL A 72 4.89 4.43 -1.62
N ALA A 73 5.15 3.15 -1.33
CA ALA A 73 4.31 2.31 -0.49
C ALA A 73 4.13 2.90 0.90
N SER A 74 5.23 3.28 1.56
CA SER A 74 5.20 3.90 2.89
C SER A 74 4.48 5.26 2.88
N ALA A 75 4.67 6.06 1.83
CA ALA A 75 3.99 7.34 1.69
C ALA A 75 2.48 7.18 1.55
N ILE A 76 2.03 6.32 0.62
CA ILE A 76 0.60 6.04 0.39
C ILE A 76 -0.05 5.44 1.64
N THR A 77 0.64 4.49 2.29
CA THR A 77 0.15 3.86 3.53
C THR A 77 -0.06 4.91 4.63
N THR A 78 0.93 5.79 4.82
CA THR A 78 0.87 6.84 5.84
C THR A 78 -0.23 7.84 5.54
N MET A 79 -0.38 8.27 4.27
CA MET A 79 -1.45 9.17 3.83
C MET A 79 -2.84 8.56 4.07
N GLY A 80 -3.03 7.30 3.69
CA GLY A 80 -4.30 6.59 3.88
C GLY A 80 -4.67 6.40 5.35
N LEU A 81 -3.71 6.02 6.20
CA LEU A 81 -3.96 5.85 7.64
C LEU A 81 -4.27 7.18 8.32
N ILE A 82 -3.53 8.24 8.01
CA ILE A 82 -3.78 9.57 8.58
C ILE A 82 -5.14 10.10 8.10
N GLY A 83 -5.47 9.92 6.82
CA GLY A 83 -6.80 10.23 6.29
C GLY A 83 -7.91 9.48 7.03
N ALA A 84 -7.74 8.19 7.28
CA ALA A 84 -8.74 7.36 7.96
C ALA A 84 -8.97 7.82 9.40
N ILE A 85 -7.90 8.14 10.14
CA ILE A 85 -7.97 8.69 11.49
C ILE A 85 -8.69 10.05 11.47
N ALA A 86 -8.37 10.92 10.50
CA ALA A 86 -9.00 12.23 10.39
C ALA A 86 -10.51 12.15 10.11
N VAL A 87 -10.94 11.29 9.19
CA VAL A 87 -12.36 11.04 8.91
C VAL A 87 -13.06 10.50 10.15
N PHE A 88 -12.45 9.50 10.81
CA PHE A 88 -13.04 8.90 12.00
C PHE A 88 -13.17 9.91 13.15
N ALA A 89 -12.16 10.77 13.35
CA ALA A 89 -12.21 11.81 14.37
C ALA A 89 -13.35 12.80 14.14
N LYS A 90 -13.61 13.20 12.89
CA LYS A 90 -14.70 14.14 12.55
C LYS A 90 -16.08 13.50 12.62
N HIS A 91 -16.26 12.36 11.95
CA HIS A 91 -17.59 11.81 11.69
C HIS A 91 -18.00 10.69 12.65
N GLN A 92 -17.05 10.16 13.45
CA GLN A 92 -17.27 9.09 14.45
C GLN A 92 -17.85 7.77 13.89
N LEU A 93 -17.90 7.63 12.56
CA LEU A 93 -18.39 6.45 11.86
C LEU A 93 -17.24 5.77 11.12
N ILE A 94 -16.91 4.56 11.54
CA ILE A 94 -15.80 3.79 10.96
C ILE A 94 -16.04 3.40 9.50
N VAL A 95 -17.30 3.30 9.06
CA VAL A 95 -17.62 2.99 7.66
C VAL A 95 -17.18 4.13 6.72
N LEU A 96 -17.22 5.38 7.20
CA LEU A 96 -16.82 6.53 6.38
C LEU A 96 -15.31 6.61 6.16
N SER A 97 -14.51 5.90 6.97
CA SER A 97 -13.05 5.83 6.78
C SER A 97 -12.64 4.79 5.72
N LEU A 98 -13.57 4.07 5.10
CA LEU A 98 -13.30 3.10 4.03
C LEU A 98 -12.48 3.68 2.85
N PRO A 99 -12.79 4.89 2.31
CA PRO A 99 -11.99 5.47 1.23
C PRO A 99 -10.50 5.69 1.56
N PRO A 100 -10.14 6.38 2.66
CA PRO A 100 -8.73 6.52 3.01
C PRO A 100 -8.09 5.19 3.45
N LEU A 101 -8.85 4.25 4.02
CA LEU A 101 -8.35 2.89 4.30
C LEU A 101 -8.04 2.11 3.02
N GLN A 102 -8.80 2.31 1.94
CA GLN A 102 -8.49 1.70 0.64
C GLN A 102 -7.15 2.20 0.10
N LEU A 103 -6.84 3.50 0.26
CA LEU A 103 -5.51 4.03 -0.06
C LEU A 103 -4.43 3.36 0.79
N ALA A 104 -4.65 3.23 2.09
CA ALA A 104 -3.70 2.56 2.97
C ALA A 104 -3.45 1.09 2.54
N SER A 105 -4.52 0.38 2.18
CA SER A 105 -4.45 -0.99 1.66
C SER A 105 -3.62 -1.09 0.38
N VAL A 106 -3.77 -0.16 -0.56
CA VAL A 106 -2.94 -0.11 -1.78
C VAL A 106 -1.46 0.06 -1.43
N GLY A 107 -1.14 0.94 -0.48
CA GLY A 107 0.24 1.11 0.00
C GLY A 107 0.81 -0.17 0.61
N ILE A 108 0.03 -0.87 1.44
CA ILE A 108 0.43 -2.16 2.04
C ILE A 108 0.60 -3.23 0.96
N GLY A 109 -0.31 -3.32 -0.01
CA GLY A 109 -0.18 -4.25 -1.13
C GLY A 109 1.09 -4.02 -1.95
N LEU A 110 1.40 -2.76 -2.24
CA LEU A 110 2.63 -2.38 -2.95
C LEU A 110 3.90 -2.77 -2.15
N TYR A 111 3.87 -2.65 -0.83
CA TYR A 111 4.95 -3.10 0.03
C TYR A 111 5.11 -4.62 0.00
N LEU A 112 4.01 -5.37 0.15
CA LEU A 112 4.01 -6.83 0.11
C LEU A 112 4.43 -7.39 -1.24
N PHE A 113 4.10 -6.68 -2.33
CA PHE A 113 4.64 -6.98 -3.65
C PHE A 113 6.17 -7.01 -3.65
N GLY A 114 6.79 -5.98 -3.08
CA GLY A 114 8.25 -5.92 -3.02
C GLY A 114 8.88 -6.96 -2.11
N VAL A 115 8.26 -7.21 -0.95
CA VAL A 115 8.69 -8.28 -0.05
C VAL A 115 8.58 -9.65 -0.72
N GLY A 116 7.44 -9.95 -1.36
CA GLY A 116 7.22 -11.22 -2.05
C GLY A 116 8.22 -11.43 -3.19
N LEU A 117 8.44 -10.39 -3.98
CA LEU A 117 9.39 -10.41 -5.09
C LEU A 117 10.83 -10.70 -4.60
N THR A 118 11.32 -9.90 -3.66
CA THR A 118 12.73 -9.95 -3.23
C THR A 118 13.04 -11.22 -2.44
N LYS A 119 12.15 -11.60 -1.50
CA LYS A 119 12.36 -12.78 -0.67
C LYS A 119 12.36 -14.05 -1.50
N LEU A 120 11.39 -14.20 -2.41
CA LEU A 120 11.26 -15.41 -3.21
C LEU A 120 12.34 -15.50 -4.30
N MET A 121 12.77 -14.37 -4.89
CA MET A 121 13.94 -14.36 -5.78
C MET A 121 15.24 -14.72 -5.04
N GLY A 122 15.44 -14.19 -3.83
CA GLY A 122 16.59 -14.53 -2.99
C GLY A 122 16.67 -16.02 -2.67
N ASP A 123 15.54 -16.63 -2.30
CA ASP A 123 15.46 -18.08 -2.04
C ASP A 123 15.75 -18.92 -3.31
N ILE A 124 15.27 -18.49 -4.48
CA ILE A 124 15.54 -19.15 -5.76
C ILE A 124 17.04 -19.10 -6.11
N GLU A 125 17.69 -17.96 -5.87
CA GLU A 125 19.13 -17.79 -6.15
C GLU A 125 20.00 -18.60 -5.16
N ALA A 126 19.64 -18.62 -3.88
CA ALA A 126 20.33 -19.40 -2.85
C ALA A 126 20.33 -20.90 -3.18
N ARG A 127 19.15 -21.47 -3.53
CA ARG A 127 19.02 -22.88 -3.92
C ARG A 127 19.81 -23.25 -5.18
N LYS A 128 19.99 -22.30 -6.10
CA LYS A 128 20.78 -22.52 -7.31
C LYS A 128 22.28 -22.54 -7.01
N SER A 129 22.74 -21.71 -6.06
CA SER A 129 24.14 -21.67 -5.62
C SER A 129 24.56 -22.93 -4.87
N GLU A 130 23.65 -23.59 -4.15
CA GLU A 130 23.95 -24.86 -3.46
C GLU A 130 24.14 -26.02 -4.45
N LYS A 131 23.28 -26.11 -5.47
CA LYS A 131 23.37 -27.16 -6.51
C LYS A 131 24.57 -27.04 -7.45
N GLY A 132 25.24 -25.89 -7.49
CA GLY A 132 26.43 -25.67 -8.33
C GLY A 132 27.76 -25.97 -7.63
N LYS A 133 27.72 -26.40 -6.37
CA LYS A 133 28.91 -26.76 -5.56
C LYS A 133 29.07 -28.27 -5.35
N GLU A 134 28.20 -29.08 -5.94
CA GLU A 134 28.35 -30.54 -6.12
C GLU A 134 28.95 -30.82 -7.51
#